data_AF-A0A935D6L4-F1
#
_entry.id   AF-A0A935D6L4-F1
#
_cell.length_a   1.000
_cell.length_b   1.000
_cell.length_c   1.000
_cell.angle_alpha   90.00
_cell.angle_beta   90.00
_cell.angle_gamma   90.00
#
_symmetry.space_group_name_H-M   'P 1'
#
loop_
_entity.id
_entity.type
_entity.pdbx_description
1 polymer ?
#
loop_
_entity_poly.entity_id
_entity_poly.type
_entity_poly.pdbx_seq_one_letter_code
_entity_poly.pdbx_strand_id
1 'polypeptide(L)'
;MKRLALPVLALVLILTTGCGGNSENDPNDDAAYGEFEFSDDQGTGGDQFASDDQGVFSNTGNNNLTMHPVMDQKTGMVMYQMPLPASWRISPTASGDEPSIVGPGGVKVFYRNGGSYSYSNDPNTQRSYQQTGQQMRAPLEIGAYIQQDLVPGMAKNGHKLIKQAPLPQIAARNKAYSGKLFKAMPSQEHNFAMGTEWLNNEGEHLFMIVNMTIYQGQNDGYWYASLQALTAEKSTYENAKMALINGLVNTQDNPQQIAAYNASEQQKANQSWSQHNSRMQQNQAAFDQQQATHRSTWDAVNNASMNAYNDRSASQDRMQHQTINSIYEENTVTNSTNGQQYQVDAGSDQYWMNSSGEYIPSNDATYNPNTDPNVNNQTWEEAVPEP
;
A
#
# COMPACT_ATOMS: atom_id res chain seq x y z
N MET A 1 -28.92 19.95 1.02
CA MET A 1 -28.21 20.30 -0.22
C MET A 1 -26.80 19.72 -0.17
N LYS A 2 -26.59 18.52 -0.73
CA LYS A 2 -25.26 17.89 -0.84
C LYS A 2 -24.88 17.90 -2.31
N ARG A 3 -23.84 18.66 -2.67
CA ARG A 3 -23.26 18.72 -4.01
C ARG A 3 -22.23 17.59 -4.11
N LEU A 4 -22.48 16.59 -4.96
CA LEU A 4 -21.47 15.59 -5.32
C LEU A 4 -20.68 16.09 -6.54
N ALA A 5 -19.36 15.98 -6.44
CA ALA A 5 -18.39 16.42 -7.41
C ALA A 5 -18.41 15.57 -8.68
N LEU A 6 -18.18 16.19 -9.84
CA LEU A 6 -17.74 15.51 -11.05
C LEU A 6 -16.45 14.73 -10.75
N PRO A 7 -16.29 13.49 -11.25
CA PRO A 7 -14.97 12.92 -11.36
C PRO A 7 -14.28 13.65 -12.53
N VAL A 8 -13.50 14.68 -12.19
CA VAL A 8 -12.22 14.87 -12.88
C VAL A 8 -11.50 13.53 -12.75
N LEU A 9 -10.85 13.07 -13.83
CA LEU A 9 -9.99 11.90 -13.86
C LEU A 9 -8.94 12.04 -12.73
N ALA A 10 -9.32 11.63 -11.52
CA ALA A 10 -8.48 11.62 -10.36
C ALA A 10 -7.70 10.32 -10.49
N LEU A 11 -6.45 10.44 -10.92
CA LEU A 11 -5.47 9.40 -10.67
C LEU A 11 -5.42 9.25 -9.15
N VAL A 12 -6.08 8.22 -8.64
CA VAL A 12 -6.00 7.84 -7.23
C VAL A 12 -4.56 7.38 -7.04
N LEU A 13 -3.74 8.23 -6.42
CA LEU A 13 -2.46 7.82 -5.87
C LEU A 13 -2.78 6.89 -4.70
N ILE A 14 -2.70 5.59 -4.93
CA ILE A 14 -2.83 4.58 -3.88
C ILE A 14 -1.60 4.75 -2.99
N LEU A 15 -1.75 5.49 -1.90
CA LEU A 15 -0.82 5.43 -0.78
C LEU A 15 -1.10 4.12 -0.06
N THR A 16 -0.25 3.12 -0.28
CA THR A 16 -0.21 1.94 0.57
C THR A 16 0.18 2.40 1.98
N THR A 17 -0.81 2.50 2.86
CA THR A 17 -0.55 2.43 4.30
C THR A 17 -0.14 0.99 4.58
N GLY A 18 1.16 0.73 4.61
CA GLY A 18 1.69 -0.48 5.20
C GLY A 18 1.35 -0.48 6.69
N CYS A 19 0.29 -1.17 7.08
CA CYS A 19 0.11 -1.60 8.45
C CYS A 19 1.16 -2.67 8.72
N GLY A 20 1.99 -2.46 9.75
CA GLY A 20 3.03 -3.38 10.18
C GLY A 20 2.46 -4.76 10.49
N GLY A 21 2.99 -5.76 9.80
CA GLY A 21 2.93 -7.16 10.20
C GLY A 21 4.35 -7.59 10.54
N ASN A 22 4.56 -8.04 11.77
CA ASN A 22 5.81 -8.64 12.23
C ASN A 22 6.23 -9.77 11.30
N SER A 23 7.37 -9.64 10.63
CA SER A 23 8.13 -10.79 10.14
C SER A 23 9.26 -11.07 11.12
N GLU A 24 9.18 -12.22 11.79
CA GLU A 24 10.33 -12.86 12.42
C GLU A 24 11.40 -13.10 11.34
N ASN A 25 12.63 -12.68 11.63
CA ASN A 25 13.78 -12.91 10.79
C ASN A 25 14.13 -14.41 10.82
N ASP A 26 14.10 -15.08 9.67
CA ASP A 26 14.82 -16.32 9.43
C ASP A 26 16.11 -15.98 8.66
N PRO A 27 17.30 -16.13 9.26
CA PRO A 27 18.56 -15.80 8.62
C PRO A 27 19.16 -17.07 8.01
N ASN A 28 18.55 -17.62 6.96
CA ASN A 28 19.17 -18.61 6.07
C ASN A 28 18.32 -18.78 4.80
N ASP A 29 18.62 -17.99 3.77
CA ASP A 29 18.38 -18.46 2.39
C ASP A 29 19.36 -17.76 1.44
N ASP A 30 20.54 -18.37 1.34
CA ASP A 30 21.48 -18.15 0.24
C ASP A 30 20.89 -18.78 -1.03
N ALA A 31 20.31 -17.96 -1.90
CA ALA A 31 19.90 -18.38 -3.24
C ALA A 31 20.71 -17.64 -4.31
N ALA A 32 21.71 -18.37 -4.79
CA ALA A 32 22.42 -18.29 -6.06
C ALA A 32 21.88 -17.32 -7.13
N TYR A 33 22.77 -16.46 -7.61
CA TYR A 33 22.63 -15.72 -8.86
C TYR A 33 22.53 -16.68 -10.05
N GLY A 34 21.33 -16.82 -10.58
CA GLY A 34 21.06 -17.44 -11.88
C GLY A 34 20.87 -16.35 -12.94
N GLU A 35 21.91 -16.12 -13.72
CA GLU A 35 21.92 -15.32 -14.94
C GLU A 35 20.92 -15.92 -15.95
N PHE A 36 19.85 -15.19 -16.28
CA PHE A 36 18.92 -15.57 -17.34
C PHE A 36 19.01 -14.54 -18.47
N GLU A 37 19.79 -14.89 -19.49
CA GLU A 37 19.80 -14.22 -20.78
C GLU A 37 18.43 -14.38 -21.44
N PHE A 38 17.69 -13.27 -21.63
CA PHE A 38 16.56 -13.24 -22.53
C PHE A 38 17.02 -12.76 -23.91
N SER A 39 17.06 -13.72 -24.83
CA SER A 39 17.19 -13.55 -26.27
C SER A 39 16.12 -12.60 -26.81
N ASP A 40 16.56 -11.46 -27.36
CA ASP A 40 15.78 -10.61 -28.27
C ASP A 40 15.38 -11.40 -29.52
N ASP A 41 14.19 -11.98 -29.53
CA ASP A 41 13.56 -12.45 -30.77
C ASP A 41 12.71 -11.32 -31.36
N GLN A 42 13.31 -10.59 -32.30
CA GLN A 42 12.58 -9.74 -33.23
C GLN A 42 11.80 -10.60 -34.21
N GLY A 43 10.63 -11.08 -33.76
CA GLY A 43 9.61 -11.67 -34.61
C GLY A 43 8.91 -10.61 -35.45
N THR A 44 9.43 -10.34 -36.64
CA THR A 44 8.72 -9.68 -37.74
C THR A 44 7.54 -10.54 -38.20
N GLY A 45 6.40 -10.41 -37.51
CA GLY A 45 5.11 -11.00 -37.91
C GLY A 45 4.23 -9.93 -38.54
N GLY A 46 4.35 -9.76 -39.86
CA GLY A 46 3.46 -8.92 -40.64
C GLY A 46 2.10 -9.59 -40.81
N ASP A 47 1.13 -9.22 -39.98
CA ASP A 47 -0.28 -9.47 -40.26
C ASP A 47 -0.88 -8.28 -41.00
N GLN A 48 -1.02 -8.49 -42.31
CA GLN A 48 -1.81 -7.67 -43.23
C GLN A 48 -3.28 -7.70 -42.80
N PHE A 49 -3.69 -6.77 -41.93
CA PHE A 49 -5.09 -6.41 -41.84
C PHE A 49 -5.45 -5.55 -43.04
N ALA A 50 -6.21 -6.15 -43.95
CA ALA A 50 -6.78 -5.54 -45.15
C ALA A 50 -7.29 -4.13 -44.86
N SER A 51 -6.59 -3.16 -45.43
CA SER A 51 -6.99 -1.76 -45.50
C SER A 51 -8.01 -1.61 -46.63
N ASP A 52 -9.27 -1.93 -46.37
CA ASP A 52 -10.37 -1.59 -47.27
C ASP A 52 -11.62 -1.28 -46.42
N ASP A 53 -11.61 -0.11 -45.78
CA ASP A 53 -12.75 0.81 -45.72
C ASP A 53 -12.28 2.14 -45.10
N GLN A 54 -11.43 2.88 -45.82
CA GLN A 54 -11.28 4.31 -45.59
C GLN A 54 -12.52 5.00 -46.16
N GLY A 55 -13.65 4.80 -45.49
CA GLY A 55 -14.88 5.54 -45.70
C GLY A 55 -14.62 7.00 -45.36
N VAL A 56 -14.15 7.76 -46.35
CA VAL A 56 -14.15 9.22 -46.36
C VAL A 56 -15.58 9.65 -46.04
N PHE A 57 -15.80 10.09 -44.80
CA PHE A 57 -17.09 10.62 -44.33
C PHE A 57 -17.49 11.81 -45.19
N SER A 58 -18.22 11.52 -46.25
CA SER A 58 -18.68 12.50 -47.22
C SER A 58 -19.90 13.20 -46.63
N ASN A 59 -19.69 14.49 -46.40
CA ASN A 59 -20.63 15.49 -45.90
C ASN A 59 -22.03 15.30 -46.49
N THR A 60 -22.95 14.73 -45.73
CA THR A 60 -24.35 14.52 -46.14
C THR A 60 -25.29 15.29 -45.23
N GLY A 61 -25.78 16.40 -45.79
CA GLY A 61 -26.95 17.14 -45.31
C GLY A 61 -26.64 18.40 -44.50
N ASN A 62 -26.61 19.57 -45.16
CA ASN A 62 -27.00 20.94 -44.73
C ASN A 62 -26.99 21.35 -43.23
N ASN A 63 -26.22 20.69 -42.39
CA ASN A 63 -26.05 21.01 -40.99
C ASN A 63 -24.72 21.75 -40.89
N ASN A 64 -24.78 23.08 -40.95
CA ASN A 64 -23.61 23.92 -40.67
C ASN A 64 -23.00 23.47 -39.34
N LEU A 65 -21.82 22.83 -39.42
CA LEU A 65 -21.06 22.44 -38.24
C LEU A 65 -20.48 23.71 -37.61
N THR A 66 -20.62 23.83 -36.30
CA THR A 66 -20.03 24.92 -35.51
C THR A 66 -19.20 24.33 -34.39
N MET A 67 -18.13 25.02 -34.04
CA MET A 67 -17.30 24.64 -32.89
C MET A 67 -18.02 25.04 -31.61
N HIS A 68 -18.51 24.04 -30.87
CA HIS A 68 -19.17 24.25 -29.58
C HIS A 68 -18.12 24.19 -28.46
N PRO A 69 -17.85 25.29 -27.74
CA PRO A 69 -16.89 25.29 -26.64
C PRO A 69 -17.46 24.60 -25.40
N VAL A 70 -16.62 23.79 -24.75
CA VAL A 70 -16.92 23.19 -23.45
C VAL A 70 -16.04 23.83 -22.39
N MET A 71 -16.67 24.38 -21.35
CA MET A 71 -16.01 25.15 -20.31
C MET A 71 -15.70 24.30 -19.07
N ASP A 72 -14.49 24.45 -18.54
CA ASP A 72 -14.13 24.00 -17.21
C ASP A 72 -14.84 24.89 -16.18
N GLN A 73 -15.70 24.29 -15.36
CA GLN A 73 -16.50 25.03 -14.37
C GLN A 73 -15.65 25.61 -13.22
N LYS A 74 -14.46 25.05 -12.95
CA LYS A 74 -13.57 25.52 -11.87
C LYS A 74 -12.70 26.67 -12.33
N THR A 75 -12.16 26.59 -13.55
CA THR A 75 -11.19 27.57 -14.05
C THR A 75 -11.82 28.61 -14.95
N GLY A 76 -13.03 28.38 -15.46
CA GLY A 76 -13.68 29.25 -16.44
C GLY A 76 -12.98 29.24 -17.81
N MET A 77 -12.05 28.32 -18.06
CA MET A 77 -11.37 28.19 -19.33
C MET A 77 -12.11 27.22 -20.26
N VAL A 78 -12.03 27.45 -21.57
CA VAL A 78 -12.44 26.44 -22.56
C VAL A 78 -11.53 25.23 -22.41
N MET A 79 -12.08 24.04 -22.19
CA MET A 79 -11.33 22.78 -22.17
C MET A 79 -11.04 22.28 -23.58
N TYR A 80 -12.09 22.28 -24.41
CA TYR A 80 -12.04 21.84 -25.79
C TYR A 80 -13.23 22.44 -26.56
N GLN A 81 -13.17 22.33 -27.88
CA GLN A 81 -14.26 22.68 -28.77
C GLN A 81 -14.62 21.49 -29.64
N MET A 82 -15.91 21.17 -29.73
CA MET A 82 -16.40 20.02 -30.48
C MET A 82 -17.19 20.48 -31.72
N PRO A 83 -16.84 20.05 -32.94
CA PRO A 83 -17.63 20.36 -34.13
C PRO A 83 -18.92 19.52 -34.13
N LEU A 84 -20.05 20.16 -33.89
CA LEU A 84 -21.38 19.55 -33.93
C LEU A 84 -22.30 20.44 -34.79
N PRO A 85 -23.46 19.92 -35.25
CA PRO A 85 -24.46 20.77 -35.90
C PRO A 85 -24.77 22.02 -35.07
N ALA A 86 -24.92 23.17 -35.73
CA ALA A 86 -25.19 24.45 -35.05
C ALA A 86 -26.44 24.43 -34.15
N SER A 87 -27.40 23.57 -34.48
CA SER A 87 -28.64 23.40 -33.74
C SER A 87 -28.49 22.57 -32.46
N TRP A 88 -27.34 21.93 -32.24
CA TRP A 88 -27.08 21.15 -31.05
C TRP A 88 -26.62 22.06 -29.91
N ARG A 89 -26.85 21.64 -28.67
CA ARG A 89 -26.47 22.39 -27.46
C ARG A 89 -25.81 21.44 -26.48
N ILE A 90 -24.62 21.82 -26.01
CA ILE A 90 -23.88 21.07 -24.98
C ILE A 90 -24.26 21.63 -23.61
N SER A 91 -24.58 20.74 -22.67
CA SER A 91 -24.86 21.03 -21.27
C SER A 91 -23.72 20.44 -20.41
N PRO A 92 -22.65 21.21 -20.14
CA PRO A 92 -21.48 20.68 -19.43
C PRO A 92 -21.76 20.31 -17.97
N THR A 93 -22.89 20.76 -17.41
CA THR A 93 -23.32 20.49 -16.03
C THR A 93 -24.34 19.35 -15.92
N ALA A 94 -24.68 18.68 -17.03
CA ALA A 94 -25.64 17.59 -17.02
C ALA A 94 -25.16 16.47 -16.08
N SER A 95 -26.06 15.99 -15.21
CA SER A 95 -25.77 14.93 -14.25
C SER A 95 -26.93 13.94 -14.16
N GLY A 96 -26.63 12.70 -13.77
CA GLY A 96 -27.63 11.64 -13.71
C GLY A 96 -28.34 11.47 -15.06
N ASP A 97 -29.67 11.55 -15.06
CA ASP A 97 -30.50 11.30 -16.24
C ASP A 97 -30.68 12.48 -17.19
N GLU A 98 -29.95 13.58 -16.97
CA GLU A 98 -29.93 14.71 -17.88
C GLU A 98 -29.02 14.47 -19.10
N PRO A 99 -29.46 14.83 -20.32
CA PRO A 99 -28.62 14.74 -21.51
C PRO A 99 -27.51 15.80 -21.48
N SER A 100 -26.27 15.38 -21.76
CA SER A 100 -25.12 16.25 -21.92
C SER A 100 -25.11 16.99 -23.26
N ILE A 101 -25.83 16.47 -24.26
CA ILE A 101 -26.04 17.15 -25.54
C ILE A 101 -27.50 16.96 -25.97
N VAL A 102 -28.12 18.02 -26.47
CA VAL A 102 -29.46 17.97 -27.06
C VAL A 102 -29.46 18.59 -28.46
N GLY A 103 -30.29 18.08 -29.35
CA GLY A 103 -30.46 18.61 -30.70
C GLY A 103 -31.87 18.37 -31.26
N PRO A 104 -32.20 18.93 -32.44
CA PRO A 104 -33.47 18.69 -33.12
C PRO A 104 -33.69 17.20 -33.45
N GLY A 105 -34.95 16.80 -33.68
CA GLY A 105 -35.29 15.41 -34.03
C GLY A 105 -35.10 14.44 -32.85
N GLY A 106 -35.30 14.92 -31.63
CA GLY A 106 -35.20 14.10 -30.42
C GLY A 106 -33.77 13.69 -30.04
N VAL A 107 -32.73 14.28 -30.65
CA VAL A 107 -31.34 13.96 -30.34
C VAL A 107 -31.04 14.27 -28.88
N LYS A 108 -30.61 13.24 -28.15
CA LYS A 108 -30.12 13.33 -26.77
C LYS A 108 -28.88 12.46 -26.64
N VAL A 109 -27.82 13.02 -26.07
CA VAL A 109 -26.60 12.30 -25.72
C VAL A 109 -26.43 12.31 -24.22
N PHE A 110 -26.14 11.15 -23.65
CA PHE A 110 -25.93 10.93 -22.23
C PHE A 110 -24.51 10.43 -21.99
N TYR A 111 -23.91 10.86 -20.89
CA TYR A 111 -22.65 10.31 -20.39
C TYR A 111 -22.91 9.48 -19.13
N ARG A 112 -22.33 8.29 -19.06
CA ARG A 112 -22.38 7.42 -17.88
C ARG A 112 -21.00 6.84 -17.61
N ASN A 113 -20.69 6.68 -16.33
CA ASN A 113 -19.57 5.84 -15.93
C ASN A 113 -20.00 4.37 -16.07
N GLY A 114 -19.21 3.56 -16.75
CA GLY A 114 -19.48 2.13 -16.89
C GLY A 114 -18.98 1.37 -15.68
N GLY A 115 -17.69 1.50 -15.38
CA GLY A 115 -17.05 0.89 -14.22
C GLY A 115 -15.56 1.23 -14.18
N SER A 116 -14.98 1.14 -12.99
CA SER A 116 -13.56 1.36 -12.75
C SER A 116 -13.03 0.28 -11.84
N TYR A 117 -11.90 -0.31 -12.20
CA TYR A 117 -11.37 -1.49 -11.54
C TYR A 117 -9.86 -1.39 -11.39
N SER A 118 -9.38 -1.85 -10.24
CA SER A 118 -7.96 -2.05 -10.00
C SER A 118 -7.60 -3.53 -10.12
N TYR A 119 -6.36 -3.80 -10.47
CA TYR A 119 -5.79 -5.14 -10.55
C TYR A 119 -4.34 -5.10 -10.05
N SER A 120 -3.90 -6.19 -9.45
CA SER A 120 -2.53 -6.37 -8.97
C SER A 120 -2.13 -7.84 -9.04
N ASN A 121 -0.89 -8.11 -9.44
CA ASN A 121 -0.26 -9.42 -9.34
C ASN A 121 0.48 -9.61 -8.00
N ASP A 122 0.63 -8.54 -7.19
CA ASP A 122 1.31 -8.63 -5.90
C ASP A 122 0.41 -9.30 -4.83
N PRO A 123 0.83 -10.43 -4.22
CA PRO A 123 0.03 -11.13 -3.22
C PRO A 123 -0.33 -10.28 -1.99
N ASN A 124 0.56 -9.36 -1.59
CA ASN A 124 0.31 -8.50 -0.44
C ASN A 124 -0.78 -7.47 -0.74
N THR A 125 -0.73 -6.87 -1.93
CA THR A 125 -1.75 -5.96 -2.44
C THR A 125 -3.09 -6.69 -2.58
N GLN A 126 -3.11 -7.89 -3.16
CA GLN A 126 -4.32 -8.72 -3.24
C GLN A 126 -4.96 -8.96 -1.87
N ARG A 127 -4.15 -9.34 -0.86
CA ARG A 127 -4.62 -9.56 0.51
C ARG A 127 -5.20 -8.29 1.14
N SER A 128 -4.57 -7.14 0.91
CA SER A 128 -5.05 -5.83 1.39
C SER A 128 -6.41 -5.46 0.78
N TYR A 129 -6.58 -5.67 -0.53
CA TYR A 129 -7.87 -5.43 -1.22
C TYR A 129 -8.97 -6.36 -0.69
N GLN A 130 -8.65 -7.65 -0.47
CA GLN A 130 -9.59 -8.60 0.14
C GLN A 130 -10.01 -8.18 1.55
N GLN A 131 -9.09 -7.68 2.38
CA GLN A 131 -9.39 -7.22 3.75
C GLN A 131 -10.29 -5.97 3.78
N THR A 132 -10.14 -5.08 2.81
CA THR A 132 -10.97 -3.86 2.70
C THR A 132 -12.29 -4.07 1.98
N GLY A 133 -12.54 -5.29 1.47
CA GLY A 133 -13.73 -5.62 0.69
C GLY A 133 -13.73 -5.02 -0.72
N GLN A 134 -12.60 -4.47 -1.18
CA GLN A 134 -12.48 -3.94 -2.53
C GLN A 134 -12.24 -5.08 -3.52
N GLN A 135 -13.07 -5.15 -4.55
CA GLN A 135 -12.93 -6.16 -5.59
C GLN A 135 -11.89 -5.74 -6.62
N MET A 136 -10.91 -6.61 -6.81
CA MET A 136 -9.98 -6.51 -7.93
C MET A 136 -10.56 -7.21 -9.16
N ARG A 137 -10.31 -6.65 -10.33
CA ARG A 137 -10.71 -7.25 -11.60
C ARG A 137 -9.67 -6.98 -12.66
N ALA A 138 -9.12 -8.04 -13.24
CA ALA A 138 -8.23 -7.94 -14.39
C ALA A 138 -8.95 -7.25 -15.57
N PRO A 139 -8.21 -6.49 -16.41
CA PRO A 139 -8.79 -5.88 -17.60
C PRO A 139 -9.40 -6.94 -18.52
N LEU A 140 -10.55 -6.60 -19.10
CA LEU A 140 -11.20 -7.41 -20.13
C LEU A 140 -10.97 -6.79 -21.49
N GLU A 141 -10.98 -7.63 -22.52
CA GLU A 141 -11.22 -7.16 -23.88
C GLU A 141 -12.56 -6.41 -23.96
N ILE A 142 -12.61 -5.32 -24.74
CA ILE A 142 -13.78 -4.44 -24.77
C ILE A 142 -15.06 -5.18 -25.19
N GLY A 143 -14.95 -6.16 -26.10
CA GLY A 143 -16.07 -7.02 -26.49
C GLY A 143 -16.56 -7.90 -25.34
N ALA A 144 -15.65 -8.46 -24.55
CA ALA A 144 -16.00 -9.26 -23.38
C ALA A 144 -16.67 -8.40 -22.29
N TYR A 145 -16.19 -7.17 -22.05
CA TYR A 145 -16.86 -6.22 -21.16
C TYR A 145 -18.29 -5.91 -21.62
N ILE A 146 -18.51 -5.67 -22.91
CA ILE A 146 -19.86 -5.44 -23.46
C ILE A 146 -20.77 -6.64 -23.17
N GLN A 147 -20.31 -7.85 -23.45
CA GLN A 147 -21.13 -9.06 -23.29
C GLN A 147 -21.38 -9.43 -21.83
N GLN A 148 -20.41 -9.24 -20.94
CA GLN A 148 -20.52 -9.64 -19.54
C GLN A 148 -21.23 -8.58 -18.68
N ASP A 149 -20.96 -7.29 -18.93
CA ASP A 149 -21.39 -6.22 -18.02
C ASP A 149 -22.55 -5.41 -18.59
N LEU A 150 -22.52 -5.10 -19.90
CA LEU A 150 -23.52 -4.22 -20.49
C LEU A 150 -24.76 -4.99 -20.96
N VAL A 151 -24.57 -6.08 -21.72
CA VAL A 151 -25.69 -6.85 -22.31
C VAL A 151 -26.70 -7.30 -21.25
N PRO A 152 -26.32 -7.88 -20.10
CA PRO A 152 -27.30 -8.31 -19.09
C PRO A 152 -28.09 -7.14 -18.49
N GLY A 153 -27.44 -6.00 -18.26
CA GLY A 153 -28.08 -4.80 -17.75
C GLY A 153 -29.05 -4.18 -18.76
N MET A 154 -28.64 -4.09 -20.02
CA MET A 154 -29.45 -3.57 -21.13
C MET A 154 -30.64 -4.48 -21.43
N ALA A 155 -30.45 -5.80 -21.42
CA ALA A 155 -31.53 -6.77 -21.63
C ALA A 155 -32.60 -6.73 -20.55
N LYS A 156 -32.22 -6.52 -19.28
CA LYS A 156 -33.19 -6.29 -18.18
C LYS A 156 -34.07 -5.07 -18.41
N ASN A 157 -33.58 -4.08 -19.15
CA ASN A 157 -34.30 -2.86 -19.52
C ASN A 157 -34.96 -2.97 -20.91
N GLY A 158 -35.09 -4.18 -21.47
CA GLY A 158 -35.78 -4.40 -22.74
C GLY A 158 -34.98 -4.03 -23.98
N HIS A 159 -33.66 -3.82 -23.87
CA HIS A 159 -32.80 -3.55 -25.02
C HIS A 159 -32.10 -4.82 -25.52
N LYS A 160 -32.04 -4.98 -26.84
CA LYS A 160 -31.29 -6.04 -27.52
C LYS A 160 -30.13 -5.45 -28.31
N LEU A 161 -28.93 -5.98 -28.13
CA LEU A 161 -27.77 -5.65 -28.96
C LEU A 161 -27.99 -6.15 -30.38
N ILE A 162 -27.88 -5.27 -31.38
CA ILE A 162 -28.07 -5.59 -32.80
C ILE A 162 -26.80 -5.43 -33.63
N LYS A 163 -25.86 -4.58 -33.20
CA LYS A 163 -24.59 -4.36 -33.91
C LYS A 163 -23.50 -3.91 -32.95
N GLN A 164 -22.27 -4.29 -33.26
CA GLN A 164 -21.06 -3.78 -32.63
C GLN A 164 -19.99 -3.54 -33.71
N ALA A 165 -19.25 -2.44 -33.61
CA ALA A 165 -18.18 -2.11 -34.55
C ALA A 165 -17.06 -1.31 -33.85
N PRO A 166 -15.79 -1.63 -34.09
CA PRO A 166 -14.68 -0.90 -33.50
C PRO A 166 -14.66 0.54 -34.01
N LEU A 167 -14.28 1.49 -33.15
CA LEU A 167 -14.14 2.92 -33.46
C LEU A 167 -12.68 3.36 -33.25
N PRO A 168 -11.71 2.82 -34.02
CA PRO A 168 -10.28 3.06 -33.81
C PRO A 168 -9.89 4.53 -33.86
N GLN A 169 -10.61 5.35 -34.64
CA GLN A 169 -10.42 6.81 -34.70
C GLN A 169 -10.71 7.51 -33.38
N ILE A 170 -11.70 7.05 -32.60
CA ILE A 170 -11.98 7.58 -31.27
C ILE A 170 -10.90 7.13 -30.28
N ALA A 171 -10.51 5.85 -30.34
CA ALA A 171 -9.42 5.31 -29.52
C ALA A 171 -8.10 6.07 -29.75
N ALA A 172 -7.77 6.36 -31.01
CA ALA A 172 -6.59 7.14 -31.39
C ALA A 172 -6.65 8.57 -30.86
N ARG A 173 -7.81 9.25 -30.98
CA ARG A 173 -8.01 10.60 -30.42
C ARG A 173 -7.84 10.62 -28.90
N ASN A 174 -8.39 9.62 -28.19
CA ASN A 174 -8.25 9.49 -26.74
C ASN A 174 -6.78 9.28 -26.33
N LYS A 175 -6.07 8.40 -27.03
CA LYS A 175 -4.62 8.19 -26.84
C LYS A 175 -3.83 9.48 -27.08
N ALA A 176 -4.15 10.22 -28.14
CA ALA A 176 -3.50 11.49 -28.46
C ALA A 176 -3.74 12.57 -27.40
N TYR A 177 -4.97 12.67 -26.86
CA TYR A 177 -5.28 13.58 -25.76
C TYR A 177 -4.53 13.19 -24.48
N SER A 178 -4.59 11.92 -24.08
CA SER A 178 -3.91 11.42 -22.88
C SER A 178 -2.39 11.58 -22.94
N GLY A 179 -1.79 11.42 -24.13
CA GLY A 179 -0.37 11.66 -24.35
C GLY A 179 0.08 13.09 -24.09
N LYS A 180 -0.84 14.07 -24.05
CA LYS A 180 -0.55 15.47 -23.70
C LYS A 180 -0.63 15.72 -22.19
N LEU A 181 -1.16 14.78 -21.40
CA LEU A 181 -1.37 14.96 -19.96
C LEU A 181 -0.13 14.55 -19.17
N PHE A 182 0.10 15.24 -18.05
CA PHE A 182 1.17 14.90 -17.11
C PHE A 182 0.95 13.50 -16.51
N LYS A 183 2.00 12.68 -16.49
CA LYS A 183 2.01 11.34 -15.90
C LYS A 183 3.07 11.28 -14.80
N ALA A 184 2.62 11.11 -13.56
CA ALA A 184 3.52 11.06 -12.39
C ALA A 184 4.37 9.78 -12.35
N MET A 185 3.87 8.69 -12.94
CA MET A 185 4.58 7.41 -13.04
C MET A 185 4.55 6.91 -14.48
N PRO A 186 5.60 6.21 -14.94
CA PRO A 186 5.56 5.52 -16.22
C PRO A 186 4.50 4.41 -16.15
N SER A 187 3.53 4.48 -17.04
CA SER A 187 2.51 3.44 -17.23
C SER A 187 2.28 3.22 -18.71
N GLN A 188 2.13 1.97 -19.12
CA GLN A 188 1.59 1.65 -20.43
C GLN A 188 0.10 1.98 -20.45
N GLU A 189 -0.37 2.58 -21.53
CA GLU A 189 -1.75 2.99 -21.68
C GLU A 189 -2.32 2.46 -22.99
N HIS A 190 -3.44 1.74 -22.87
CA HIS A 190 -4.19 1.22 -24.00
C HIS A 190 -5.58 1.85 -24.01
N ASN A 191 -5.99 2.37 -25.17
CA ASN A 191 -7.30 2.98 -25.36
C ASN A 191 -8.06 2.19 -26.42
N PHE A 192 -9.31 1.87 -26.11
CA PHE A 192 -10.22 1.14 -26.99
C PHE A 192 -11.54 1.88 -27.08
N ALA A 193 -12.18 1.81 -28.23
CA ALA A 193 -13.51 2.36 -28.44
C ALA A 193 -14.32 1.41 -29.32
N MET A 194 -15.57 1.16 -28.92
CA MET A 194 -16.52 0.32 -29.64
C MET A 194 -17.86 1.04 -29.73
N GLY A 195 -18.41 1.13 -30.94
CA GLY A 195 -19.79 1.54 -31.16
C GLY A 195 -20.70 0.33 -31.06
N THR A 196 -21.77 0.45 -30.29
CA THR A 196 -22.80 -0.58 -30.13
C THR A 196 -24.17 0.00 -30.48
N GLU A 197 -24.97 -0.76 -31.21
CA GLU A 197 -26.34 -0.37 -31.57
C GLU A 197 -27.32 -1.33 -30.89
N TRP A 198 -28.35 -0.76 -30.30
CA TRP A 198 -29.36 -1.47 -29.52
C TRP A 198 -30.75 -1.09 -30.00
N LEU A 199 -31.69 -2.03 -29.87
CA LEU A 199 -33.10 -1.84 -30.14
C LEU A 199 -33.89 -2.11 -28.86
N ASN A 200 -34.77 -1.20 -28.43
CA ASN A 200 -35.71 -1.49 -27.35
C ASN A 200 -36.94 -2.26 -27.86
N ASN A 201 -37.82 -2.66 -26.94
CA ASN A 201 -39.06 -3.36 -27.26
C ASN A 201 -40.02 -2.51 -28.13
N GLU A 202 -39.91 -1.19 -28.05
CA GLU A 202 -40.68 -0.22 -28.84
C GLU A 202 -40.10 0.00 -30.25
N GLY A 203 -38.95 -0.59 -30.58
CA GLY A 203 -38.27 -0.43 -31.88
C GLY A 203 -37.47 0.87 -32.02
N GLU A 204 -37.22 1.58 -30.93
CA GLU A 204 -36.35 2.75 -30.87
C GLU A 204 -34.88 2.35 -30.83
N HIS A 205 -34.07 3.08 -31.58
CA HIS A 205 -32.64 2.84 -31.68
C HIS A 205 -31.87 3.62 -30.62
N LEU A 206 -30.89 2.94 -30.03
CA LEU A 206 -29.89 3.51 -29.14
C LEU A 206 -28.51 3.20 -29.68
N PHE A 207 -27.71 4.24 -29.91
CA PHE A 207 -26.29 4.11 -30.21
C PHE A 207 -25.49 4.33 -28.93
N MET A 208 -24.50 3.50 -28.63
CA MET A 208 -23.64 3.69 -27.47
C MET A 208 -22.18 3.50 -27.85
N ILE A 209 -21.37 4.51 -27.55
CA ILE A 209 -19.91 4.43 -27.62
C ILE A 209 -19.41 3.97 -26.25
N VAL A 210 -18.74 2.82 -26.23
CA VAL A 210 -18.02 2.31 -25.07
C VAL A 210 -16.56 2.69 -25.26
N ASN A 211 -16.04 3.55 -24.39
CA ASN A 211 -14.61 3.86 -24.32
C ASN A 211 -14.00 3.10 -23.15
N MET A 212 -12.91 2.39 -23.38
CA MET A 212 -12.16 1.69 -22.34
C MET A 212 -10.72 2.17 -22.35
N THR A 213 -10.19 2.48 -21.17
CA THR A 213 -8.78 2.83 -20.98
C THR A 213 -8.18 1.90 -19.94
N ILE A 214 -7.04 1.30 -20.27
CA ILE A 214 -6.25 0.43 -19.40
C ILE A 214 -4.92 1.12 -19.15
N TYR A 215 -4.62 1.37 -17.88
CA TYR A 215 -3.29 1.73 -17.40
C TYR A 215 -2.63 0.51 -16.78
N GLN A 216 -1.44 0.17 -17.25
CA GLN A 216 -0.70 -1.00 -16.80
C GLN A 216 0.71 -0.58 -16.36
N GLY A 217 1.02 -0.86 -15.10
CA GLY A 217 2.37 -0.86 -14.54
C GLY A 217 2.96 -2.27 -14.59
N GLN A 218 4.08 -2.48 -13.90
CA GLN A 218 4.77 -3.77 -13.89
C GLN A 218 3.94 -4.87 -13.19
N ASN A 219 3.40 -4.57 -12.00
CA ASN A 219 2.65 -5.52 -11.20
C ASN A 219 1.19 -5.11 -10.97
N ASP A 220 0.84 -3.86 -11.28
CA ASP A 220 -0.47 -3.29 -11.00
C ASP A 220 -1.10 -2.72 -12.26
N GLY A 221 -2.43 -2.64 -12.26
CA GLY A 221 -3.19 -2.05 -13.34
C GLY A 221 -4.44 -1.36 -12.82
N TYR A 222 -4.88 -0.37 -13.56
CA TYR A 222 -6.15 0.30 -13.35
C TYR A 222 -6.81 0.48 -14.70
N TRP A 223 -8.07 0.08 -14.80
CA TRP A 223 -8.83 0.27 -16.04
C TRP A 223 -10.24 0.72 -15.74
N TYR A 224 -10.81 1.42 -16.70
CA TYR A 224 -12.18 1.90 -16.58
C TYR A 224 -12.86 1.96 -17.95
N ALA A 225 -14.18 1.90 -17.92
CA ALA A 225 -15.02 2.09 -19.07
C ALA A 225 -15.96 3.28 -18.86
N SER A 226 -16.13 4.09 -19.89
CA SER A 226 -17.14 5.15 -19.94
C SER A 226 -18.07 4.94 -21.12
N LEU A 227 -19.32 5.35 -20.95
CA LEU A 227 -20.39 5.12 -21.89
C LEU A 227 -20.93 6.47 -22.35
N GLN A 228 -21.04 6.64 -23.67
CA GLN A 228 -21.75 7.76 -24.29
C GLN A 228 -22.90 7.21 -25.12
N ALA A 229 -24.12 7.51 -24.71
CA ALA A 229 -25.32 6.94 -25.29
C ALA A 229 -26.11 8.01 -26.05
N LEU A 230 -26.48 7.75 -27.30
CA LEU A 230 -27.25 8.63 -28.18
C LEU A 230 -28.58 7.98 -28.51
N THR A 231 -29.66 8.72 -28.26
CA THR A 231 -31.01 8.44 -28.75
C THR A 231 -31.44 9.54 -29.70
N ALA A 232 -32.23 9.20 -30.71
CA ALA A 232 -32.84 10.17 -31.62
C ALA A 232 -34.08 9.55 -32.28
N GLU A 233 -34.91 10.37 -32.91
CA GLU A 233 -35.99 9.88 -33.75
C GLU A 233 -35.44 9.04 -34.92
N LYS A 234 -36.20 8.04 -35.36
CA LYS A 234 -35.78 7.11 -36.42
C LYS A 234 -35.29 7.80 -37.71
N SER A 235 -35.90 8.93 -38.07
CA SER A 235 -35.54 9.73 -39.25
C SER A 235 -34.20 10.48 -39.11
N THR A 236 -33.74 10.74 -37.89
CA THR A 236 -32.52 11.52 -37.62
C THR A 236 -31.38 10.68 -37.03
N TYR A 237 -31.68 9.47 -36.55
CA TYR A 237 -30.75 8.59 -35.85
C TYR A 237 -29.42 8.39 -36.56
N GLU A 238 -29.41 7.99 -37.84
CA GLU A 238 -28.17 7.74 -38.58
C GLU A 238 -27.33 9.02 -38.70
N ASN A 239 -27.94 10.14 -39.08
CA ASN A 239 -27.22 11.41 -39.19
C ASN A 239 -26.70 11.90 -37.83
N ALA A 240 -27.45 11.70 -36.75
CA ALA A 240 -27.05 12.07 -35.40
C ALA A 240 -25.88 11.21 -34.89
N LYS A 241 -25.91 9.90 -35.13
CA LYS A 241 -24.81 8.97 -34.86
C LYS A 241 -23.53 9.42 -35.55
N MET A 242 -23.61 9.71 -36.85
CA MET A 242 -22.47 10.17 -37.64
C MET A 242 -21.94 11.53 -37.17
N ALA A 243 -22.83 12.48 -36.88
CA ALA A 243 -22.45 13.79 -36.36
C ALA A 243 -21.74 13.69 -34.99
N LEU A 244 -22.21 12.83 -34.09
CA LEU A 244 -21.56 12.60 -32.80
C LEU A 244 -20.17 11.99 -32.95
N ILE A 245 -20.03 10.92 -33.75
CA ILE A 245 -18.72 10.29 -34.01
C ILE A 245 -17.76 11.32 -34.59
N ASN A 246 -18.21 12.08 -35.60
CA ASN A 246 -17.41 13.12 -36.22
C ASN A 246 -16.99 14.21 -35.22
N GLY A 247 -17.90 14.64 -34.34
CA GLY A 247 -17.61 15.62 -33.29
C GLY A 247 -16.53 15.14 -32.32
N LEU A 248 -16.63 13.89 -31.86
CA LEU A 248 -15.66 13.30 -30.93
C LEU A 248 -14.27 13.16 -31.56
N VAL A 249 -14.19 12.72 -32.81
CA VAL A 249 -12.93 12.54 -33.54
C VAL A 249 -12.25 13.89 -33.80
N ASN A 250 -13.02 14.91 -34.17
CA ASN A 250 -12.50 16.22 -34.57
C ASN A 250 -12.53 17.25 -33.44
N THR A 251 -12.64 16.82 -32.19
CA THR A 251 -12.58 17.71 -31.03
C THR A 251 -11.21 18.40 -30.97
N GLN A 252 -11.22 19.72 -30.82
CA GLN A 252 -10.02 20.54 -30.68
C GLN A 252 -9.77 20.84 -29.20
N ASP A 253 -8.70 20.28 -28.65
CA ASP A 253 -8.32 20.53 -27.26
C ASP A 253 -7.73 21.94 -27.09
N ASN A 254 -7.96 22.57 -25.93
CA ASN A 254 -7.31 23.84 -25.61
C ASN A 254 -5.91 23.58 -25.01
N PRO A 255 -4.81 23.92 -25.70
CA PRO A 255 -3.45 23.70 -25.19
C PRO A 255 -3.15 24.51 -23.92
N GLN A 256 -3.76 25.68 -23.73
CA GLN A 256 -3.55 26.49 -22.52
C GLN A 256 -4.18 25.82 -21.29
N GLN A 257 -5.36 25.23 -21.44
CA GLN A 257 -6.01 24.49 -20.37
C GLN A 257 -5.22 23.22 -20.01
N ILE A 258 -4.70 22.49 -21.01
CA ILE A 258 -3.85 21.31 -20.79
C ILE A 258 -2.57 21.71 -20.05
N ALA A 259 -1.90 22.79 -20.47
CA ALA A 259 -0.68 23.27 -19.82
C ALA A 259 -0.94 23.65 -18.35
N ALA A 260 -2.04 24.37 -18.08
CA ALA A 260 -2.44 24.72 -16.72
C ALA A 260 -2.76 23.48 -15.86
N TYR A 261 -3.47 22.50 -16.44
CA TYR A 261 -3.73 21.22 -15.78
C TYR A 261 -2.44 20.48 -15.43
N ASN A 262 -1.53 20.33 -16.41
CA ASN A 262 -0.26 19.64 -16.21
C ASN A 262 0.62 20.31 -15.15
N ALA A 263 0.68 21.64 -15.13
CA ALA A 263 1.42 22.38 -14.11
C ALA A 263 0.84 22.13 -12.71
N SER A 264 -0.50 22.13 -12.58
CA SER A 264 -1.19 21.78 -11.33
C SER A 264 -0.89 20.35 -10.88
N GLU A 265 -0.99 19.36 -11.77
CA GLU A 265 -0.74 17.96 -11.42
C GLU A 265 0.73 17.69 -11.09
N GLN A 266 1.67 18.33 -11.80
CA GLN A 266 3.09 18.27 -11.47
C GLN A 266 3.37 18.84 -10.07
N GLN A 267 2.74 19.97 -9.72
CA GLN A 267 2.88 20.55 -8.39
C GLN A 267 2.35 19.60 -7.30
N LYS A 268 1.18 18.99 -7.51
CA LYS A 268 0.61 18.01 -6.57
C LYS A 268 1.49 16.77 -6.43
N ALA A 269 2.01 16.25 -7.54
CA ALA A 269 2.94 15.12 -7.52
C ALA A 269 4.20 15.45 -6.71
N ASN A 270 4.80 16.62 -6.93
CA ASN A 270 5.97 17.08 -6.18
C ASN A 270 5.68 17.23 -4.68
N GLN A 271 4.51 17.77 -4.32
CA GLN A 271 4.09 17.88 -2.92
C GLN A 271 3.91 16.50 -2.28
N SER A 272 3.26 15.57 -2.99
CA SER A 272 3.07 14.20 -2.52
C SER A 272 4.41 13.49 -2.30
N TRP A 273 5.37 13.64 -3.22
CA TRP A 273 6.72 13.10 -3.07
C TRP A 273 7.48 13.71 -1.89
N SER A 274 7.41 15.03 -1.70
CA SER A 274 8.02 15.70 -0.55
C SER A 274 7.46 15.21 0.79
N GLN A 275 6.14 15.03 0.87
CA GLN A 275 5.46 14.48 2.05
C GLN A 275 5.80 13.01 2.28
N HIS A 276 5.89 12.21 1.21
CA HIS A 276 6.33 10.83 1.30
C HIS A 276 7.77 10.72 1.82
N ASN A 277 8.70 11.51 1.27
CA ASN A 277 10.10 11.54 1.72
C ASN A 277 10.23 11.96 3.18
N SER A 278 9.44 12.96 3.61
CA SER A 278 9.42 13.38 5.02
C SER A 278 8.95 12.26 5.95
N ARG A 279 7.91 11.51 5.56
CA ARG A 279 7.43 10.34 6.32
C ARG A 279 8.46 9.22 6.35
N MET A 280 9.14 8.95 5.24
CA MET A 280 10.21 7.94 5.19
C MET A 280 11.39 8.31 6.11
N GLN A 281 11.80 9.58 6.14
CA GLN A 281 12.84 10.03 7.06
C GLN A 281 12.42 9.89 8.54
N GLN A 282 11.17 10.24 8.87
CA GLN A 282 10.64 10.07 10.23
C GLN A 282 10.56 8.59 10.63
N ASN A 283 10.09 7.74 9.72
CA ASN A 283 10.01 6.30 9.96
C ASN A 283 11.40 5.67 10.13
N GLN A 284 12.38 6.09 9.33
CA GLN A 284 13.77 5.61 9.47
C GLN A 284 14.33 6.00 10.84
N ALA A 285 14.16 7.26 11.26
CA ALA A 285 14.62 7.71 12.58
C ALA A 285 13.92 6.94 13.72
N ALA A 286 12.62 6.67 13.60
CA ALA A 286 11.87 5.89 14.58
C ALA A 286 12.35 4.42 14.63
N PHE A 287 12.61 3.82 13.48
CA PHE A 287 13.18 2.47 13.39
C PHE A 287 14.57 2.41 14.00
N ASP A 288 15.45 3.37 13.69
CA ASP A 288 16.80 3.44 14.25
C ASP A 288 16.77 3.61 15.77
N GLN A 289 15.85 4.43 16.29
CA GLN A 289 15.63 4.57 17.74
C GLN A 289 15.10 3.28 18.37
N GLN A 290 14.16 2.60 17.70
CA GLN A 290 13.65 1.30 18.16
C GLN A 290 14.78 0.26 18.19
N GLN A 291 15.64 0.22 17.18
CA GLN A 291 16.79 -0.68 17.12
C GLN A 291 17.85 -0.37 18.19
N ALA A 292 18.10 0.92 18.46
CA ALA A 292 18.98 1.33 19.56
C ALA A 292 18.41 0.93 20.92
N THR A 293 17.11 1.14 21.12
CA THR A 293 16.40 0.72 22.33
C THR A 293 16.45 -0.80 22.48
N HIS A 294 16.18 -1.54 21.41
CA HIS A 294 16.23 -3.00 21.41
C HIS A 294 17.62 -3.52 21.78
N ARG A 295 18.69 -2.96 21.19
CA ARG A 295 20.08 -3.28 21.56
C ARG A 295 20.35 -2.99 23.04
N SER A 296 19.96 -1.80 23.53
CA SER A 296 20.16 -1.46 24.94
C SER A 296 19.40 -2.38 25.91
N THR A 297 18.19 -2.83 25.52
CA THR A 297 17.40 -3.79 26.29
C THR A 297 18.06 -5.16 26.27
N TRP A 298 18.57 -5.63 25.12
CA TRP A 298 19.31 -6.89 25.04
C TRP A 298 20.58 -6.87 25.88
N ASP A 299 21.36 -5.78 25.84
CA ASP A 299 22.53 -5.61 26.69
C ASP A 299 22.16 -5.63 28.18
N ALA A 300 21.07 -4.95 28.56
CA ALA A 300 20.57 -4.95 29.94
C ALA A 300 20.09 -6.35 30.39
N VAL A 301 19.39 -7.08 29.52
CA VAL A 301 18.91 -8.45 29.80
C VAL A 301 20.08 -9.43 29.91
N ASN A 302 21.07 -9.34 29.01
CA ASN A 302 22.29 -10.15 29.08
C ASN A 302 23.06 -9.86 30.37
N ASN A 303 23.24 -8.58 30.73
CA ASN A 303 23.90 -8.19 31.98
C ASN A 303 23.14 -8.69 33.22
N ALA A 304 21.81 -8.55 33.24
CA ALA A 304 20.97 -9.05 34.34
C ALA A 304 21.04 -10.58 34.45
N SER A 305 21.05 -11.28 33.33
CA SER A 305 21.18 -12.75 33.28
C SER A 305 22.55 -13.22 33.76
N MET A 306 23.62 -12.51 33.37
CA MET A 306 24.98 -12.77 33.84
C MET A 306 25.11 -12.53 35.35
N ASN A 307 24.53 -11.43 35.86
CA ASN A 307 24.50 -11.15 37.30
C ASN A 307 23.74 -12.23 38.07
N ALA A 308 22.57 -12.65 37.58
CA ALA A 308 21.80 -13.73 38.19
C ALA A 308 22.55 -15.08 38.18
N TYR A 309 23.33 -15.36 37.14
CA TYR A 309 24.21 -16.54 37.09
C TYR A 309 25.33 -16.44 38.14
N ASN A 310 26.01 -15.31 38.22
CA ASN A 310 27.08 -15.08 39.20
C ASN A 310 26.54 -15.17 40.64
N ASP A 311 25.38 -14.60 40.93
CA ASP A 311 24.73 -14.66 42.24
C ASP A 311 24.35 -16.09 42.64
N ARG A 312 23.88 -16.90 41.68
CA ARG A 312 23.59 -18.32 41.89
C ARG A 312 24.86 -19.13 42.14
N SER A 313 25.92 -18.88 41.37
CA SER A 313 27.22 -19.54 41.58
C SER A 313 27.75 -19.24 42.99
N ALA A 314 27.80 -17.96 43.38
CA ALA A 314 28.26 -17.56 44.70
C ALA A 314 27.39 -18.14 45.83
N SER A 315 26.09 -18.33 45.60
CA SER A 315 25.19 -18.97 46.58
C SER A 315 25.40 -20.49 46.66
N GLN A 316 25.68 -21.17 45.55
CA GLN A 316 26.01 -22.59 45.53
C GLN A 316 27.33 -22.85 46.24
N ASP A 317 28.34 -22.00 46.01
CA ASP A 317 29.62 -22.09 46.72
C ASP A 317 29.40 -21.96 48.24
N ARG A 318 28.60 -20.98 48.70
CA ARG A 318 28.25 -20.84 50.13
C ARG A 318 27.53 -22.07 50.69
N MET A 319 26.51 -22.59 49.98
CA MET A 319 25.78 -23.79 50.42
C MET A 319 26.68 -25.04 50.44
N GLN A 320 27.58 -25.17 49.47
CA GLN A 320 28.55 -26.24 49.41
C GLN A 320 29.54 -26.14 50.58
N HIS A 321 30.04 -24.94 50.89
CA HIS A 321 30.88 -24.70 52.07
C HIS A 321 30.16 -25.07 53.36
N GLN A 322 28.91 -24.65 53.55
CA GLN A 322 28.11 -25.03 54.72
C GLN A 322 27.87 -26.55 54.80
N THR A 323 27.64 -27.22 53.67
CA THR A 323 27.48 -28.68 53.62
C THR A 323 28.77 -29.40 53.97
N ILE A 324 29.91 -28.93 53.46
CA ILE A 324 31.24 -29.48 53.78
C ILE A 324 31.51 -29.32 55.28
N ASN A 325 31.31 -28.11 55.83
CA ASN A 325 31.46 -27.84 57.26
C ASN A 325 30.56 -28.76 58.10
N SER A 326 29.30 -28.96 57.71
CA SER A 326 28.37 -29.88 58.40
C SER A 326 28.80 -31.35 58.32
N ILE A 327 29.45 -31.79 57.23
CA ILE A 327 29.95 -33.17 57.10
C ILE A 327 31.15 -33.39 58.02
N TYR A 328 32.01 -32.38 58.18
CA TYR A 328 33.17 -32.43 59.05
C TYR A 328 32.86 -32.08 60.51
N GLU A 329 31.60 -31.73 60.83
CA GLU A 329 31.19 -31.21 62.14
C GLU A 329 32.05 -30.01 62.56
N GLU A 330 32.34 -29.12 61.61
CA GLU A 330 33.12 -27.89 61.82
C GLU A 330 32.24 -26.64 61.63
N ASN A 331 32.59 -25.56 62.32
CA ASN A 331 32.06 -24.21 62.15
C ASN A 331 33.18 -23.30 61.64
N THR A 332 32.86 -22.34 60.76
CA THR A 332 33.81 -21.30 60.37
C THR A 332 33.66 -20.10 61.30
N VAL A 333 34.75 -19.73 61.98
CA VAL A 333 34.83 -18.55 62.84
C VAL A 333 35.88 -17.58 62.33
N THR A 334 35.64 -16.29 62.51
CA THR A 334 36.60 -15.24 62.15
C THR A 334 37.36 -14.80 63.40
N ASN A 335 38.69 -14.85 63.33
CA ASN A 335 39.55 -14.37 64.40
C ASN A 335 39.53 -12.83 64.44
N SER A 336 39.08 -12.27 65.56
CA SER A 336 38.92 -10.83 65.76
C SER A 336 40.25 -10.05 65.69
N THR A 337 41.38 -10.71 65.94
CA THR A 337 42.70 -10.06 65.96
C THR A 337 43.29 -9.85 64.58
N ASN A 338 43.06 -10.77 63.63
CA ASN A 338 43.70 -10.75 62.30
C ASN A 338 42.72 -10.79 61.11
N GLY A 339 41.42 -10.96 61.36
CA GLY A 339 40.37 -11.03 60.34
C GLY A 339 40.43 -12.28 59.45
N GLN A 340 41.25 -13.28 59.79
CA GLN A 340 41.33 -14.54 59.06
C GLN A 340 40.24 -15.51 59.56
N GLN A 341 39.71 -16.31 58.64
CA GLN A 341 38.72 -17.35 58.93
C GLN A 341 39.42 -18.67 59.25
N TYR A 342 38.90 -19.38 60.24
CA TYR A 342 39.40 -20.68 60.68
C TYR A 342 38.22 -21.65 60.84
N GLN A 343 38.46 -22.92 60.55
CA GLN A 343 37.52 -24.01 60.88
C GLN A 343 37.76 -24.47 62.32
N VAL A 344 36.70 -24.58 63.10
CA VAL A 344 36.73 -25.04 64.50
C VAL A 344 35.67 -26.11 64.70
N ASP A 345 35.86 -27.02 65.65
CA ASP A 345 34.91 -28.11 65.88
C ASP A 345 33.55 -27.55 66.32
N ALA A 346 32.46 -28.04 65.72
CA ALA A 346 31.10 -27.62 66.01
C ALA A 346 30.62 -28.15 67.38
N GLY A 347 29.70 -27.42 68.02
CA GLY A 347 29.06 -27.85 69.28
C GLY A 347 29.44 -27.06 70.53
N SER A 348 30.10 -25.90 70.35
CA SER A 348 30.35 -24.95 71.43
C SER A 348 29.71 -23.58 71.15
N ASP A 349 29.16 -22.95 72.18
CA ASP A 349 28.49 -21.64 72.07
C ASP A 349 29.47 -20.47 71.91
N GLN A 350 30.71 -20.62 72.40
CA GLN A 350 31.77 -19.61 72.31
C GLN A 350 33.11 -20.23 71.91
N TYR A 351 33.85 -19.51 71.08
CA TYR A 351 35.20 -19.89 70.66
C TYR A 351 36.16 -18.76 70.98
N TRP A 352 37.19 -19.05 71.74
CA TRP A 352 38.26 -18.11 72.07
C TRP A 352 39.50 -18.46 71.25
N MET A 353 40.07 -17.50 70.52
CA MET A 353 41.20 -17.75 69.63
C MET A 353 42.37 -16.81 69.93
N ASN A 354 43.59 -17.32 69.82
CA ASN A 354 44.80 -16.51 69.95
C ASN A 354 45.33 -16.06 68.57
N SER A 355 46.38 -15.23 68.56
CA SER A 355 47.00 -14.74 67.31
C SER A 355 47.67 -15.83 66.47
N SER A 356 47.89 -17.02 67.04
CA SER A 356 48.54 -18.17 66.39
C SER A 356 47.54 -19.13 65.74
N GLY A 357 46.23 -18.90 65.91
CA GLY A 357 45.16 -19.75 65.37
C GLY A 357 44.82 -20.96 66.25
N GLU A 358 45.34 -21.05 67.47
CA GLU A 358 44.85 -22.02 68.45
C GLU A 358 43.52 -21.52 69.02
N TYR A 359 42.60 -22.44 69.33
CA TYR A 359 41.28 -22.08 69.85
C TYR A 359 40.88 -22.91 71.08
N ILE A 360 40.04 -22.31 71.93
CA ILE A 360 39.39 -22.95 73.07
C ILE A 360 37.88 -22.88 72.87
N PRO A 361 37.20 -24.02 72.69
CA PRO A 361 35.75 -24.09 72.69
C PRO A 361 35.19 -24.03 74.12
N SER A 362 34.08 -23.30 74.33
CA SER A 362 33.37 -23.22 75.61
C SER A 362 31.86 -23.13 75.41
N ASN A 363 31.10 -23.77 76.30
CA ASN A 363 29.63 -23.65 76.40
C ASN A 363 29.19 -22.82 77.62
N ASP A 364 30.15 -22.28 78.37
CA ASP A 364 29.87 -21.43 79.52
C ASP A 364 29.96 -19.97 79.11
N ALA A 365 28.82 -19.29 79.07
CA ALA A 365 28.67 -17.88 78.72
C ALA A 365 29.46 -16.91 79.61
N THR A 366 29.98 -17.39 80.75
CA THR A 366 30.79 -16.59 81.68
C THR A 366 32.27 -16.95 81.65
N TYR A 367 32.66 -17.94 80.84
CA TYR A 367 34.04 -18.37 80.72
C TYR A 367 34.90 -17.34 79.99
N ASN A 368 35.99 -16.91 80.62
CA ASN A 368 37.00 -16.04 80.02
C ASN A 368 38.39 -16.67 80.21
N PRO A 369 39.01 -17.22 79.15
CA PRO A 369 40.30 -17.90 79.25
C PRO A 369 41.46 -16.97 79.62
N ASN A 370 41.31 -15.65 79.47
CA ASN A 370 42.32 -14.69 79.96
C ASN A 370 42.37 -14.61 81.51
N THR A 371 41.37 -15.17 82.19
CA THR A 371 41.30 -15.23 83.66
C THR A 371 41.57 -16.62 84.23
N ASP A 372 41.64 -17.66 83.39
CA ASP A 372 41.92 -19.03 83.81
C ASP A 372 43.44 -19.24 83.99
N PRO A 373 43.93 -19.57 85.20
CA PRO A 373 45.35 -19.78 85.47
C PRO A 373 46.02 -20.87 84.62
N ASN A 374 45.26 -21.76 84.00
CA ASN A 374 45.78 -22.86 83.19
C ASN A 374 46.08 -22.46 81.74
N VAL A 375 45.45 -21.40 81.22
CA VAL A 375 45.51 -21.01 79.80
C VAL A 375 45.76 -19.51 79.58
N ASN A 376 45.86 -18.70 80.63
CA ASN A 376 46.08 -17.25 80.55
C ASN A 376 47.54 -16.81 80.26
N ASN A 377 48.42 -17.73 79.86
CA ASN A 377 49.78 -17.44 79.43
C ASN A 377 49.84 -16.80 78.03
N GLN A 378 48.70 -16.68 77.35
CA GLN A 378 48.53 -16.01 76.07
C GLN A 378 47.19 -15.25 76.03
N THR A 379 47.09 -14.28 75.11
CA THR A 379 45.88 -13.47 74.94
C THR A 379 44.89 -14.19 74.02
N TRP A 380 43.66 -14.30 74.50
CA TRP A 380 42.56 -14.94 73.81
C TRP A 380 41.49 -13.90 73.50
N GLU A 381 41.06 -13.83 72.24
CA GLU A 381 39.95 -12.99 71.82
C GLU A 381 38.79 -13.87 71.37
N GLU A 382 37.57 -13.44 71.66
CA GLU A 382 36.38 -14.15 71.22
C GLU A 382 36.30 -14.07 69.69
N ALA A 383 36.25 -15.24 69.05
CA ALA A 383 36.09 -15.35 67.61
C ALA A 383 34.62 -15.16 67.25
N VAL A 384 34.36 -14.43 66.17
CA VAL A 384 33.00 -14.14 65.72
C VAL A 384 32.54 -15.26 64.80
N PRO A 385 31.45 -15.98 65.10
CA PRO A 385 30.89 -16.97 64.19
C PRO A 385 30.45 -16.30 62.89
N GLU A 386 30.71 -16.94 61.75
CA GLU A 386 30.11 -16.49 60.48
C GLU A 386 28.60 -16.81 60.52
N PRO A 387 27.70 -15.86 60.21
CA PRO A 387 26.25 -16.05 60.31
C PRO A 387 25.66 -16.99 59.25
#